data_AF-A0A2T5C2Q0-F1
#
_entry.id   AF-A0A2T5C2Q0-F1
#
_cell.length_a   1.000
_cell.length_b   1.000
_cell.length_c   1.000
_cell.angle_alpha   90.00
_cell.angle_beta   90.00
_cell.angle_gamma   90.00
#
_symmetry.space_group_name_H-M   'P 1'
#
loop_
_entity.id
_entity.type
_entity.pdbx_description
1 polymer ?
#
loop_
_entity_poly.entity_id
_entity_poly.type
_entity_poly.pdbx_seq_one_letter_code
_entity_poly.pdbx_strand_id
1 'polypeptide(L)'
;MAKGIRFHYLHRDSGNYKKFGHRDFSNPNNLTVEEITQRIRQALIDTEFFYPEKVGIPKFLFHRYGDDFSWYEFESVEEIQTHYLHESIEGFIAKLLRDG
;
A
#
# COMPACT_ATOMS: atom_id res chain seq x y z
N MET A 1 13.68 -8.42 17.20
CA MET A 1 12.59 -7.85 16.38
C MET A 1 13.22 -7.31 15.11
N ALA A 2 12.62 -7.56 13.95
CA ALA A 2 13.11 -7.02 12.67
C ALA A 2 12.43 -5.67 12.40
N LYS A 3 13.12 -4.79 11.67
CA LYS A 3 12.51 -3.56 11.18
C LYS A 3 11.59 -3.87 10.00
N GLY A 4 10.39 -3.33 10.05
CA GLY A 4 9.40 -3.40 8.99
C GLY A 4 8.87 -2.02 8.64
N ILE A 5 8.01 -1.99 7.63
CA ILE A 5 7.33 -0.80 7.15
C ILE A 5 5.85 -1.08 7.13
N ARG A 6 5.07 -0.22 7.77
CA ARG A 6 3.62 -0.22 7.62
C ARG A 6 3.24 0.76 6.53
N PHE A 7 2.52 0.27 5.52
CA PHE A 7 1.94 1.06 4.45
C PHE A 7 0.48 1.34 4.76
N HIS A 8 0.13 2.63 4.89
CA HIS A 8 -1.23 3.08 5.16
C HIS A 8 -1.90 3.53 3.86
N TYR A 9 -3.17 3.16 3.72
CA TYR A 9 -3.98 3.48 2.55
C TYR A 9 -5.43 3.72 2.95
N LEU A 10 -6.19 4.33 2.04
CA LEU A 10 -7.62 4.53 2.23
C LEU A 10 -8.42 4.34 0.95
N HIS A 11 -9.73 4.20 1.11
CA HIS A 11 -10.70 4.24 0.02
C HIS A 11 -11.73 5.35 0.31
N ARG A 12 -12.15 6.10 -0.71
CA ARG A 12 -13.26 7.06 -0.64
C ARG A 12 -14.46 6.58 -1.43
N ASP A 13 -15.63 6.56 -0.80
CA ASP A 13 -16.87 6.35 -1.53
C ASP A 13 -17.36 7.64 -2.23
N SER A 14 -18.47 7.53 -2.96
CA SER A 14 -19.10 8.66 -3.66
C SER A 14 -19.57 9.77 -2.71
N GLY A 15 -19.73 9.48 -1.41
CA GLY A 15 -20.04 10.44 -0.37
C GLY A 15 -18.81 11.05 0.30
N ASN A 16 -17.60 10.75 -0.20
CA ASN A 16 -16.32 11.17 0.37
C ASN A 16 -16.06 10.61 1.79
N TYR A 17 -16.74 9.52 2.19
CA TYR A 17 -16.41 8.81 3.42
C TYR A 17 -15.15 7.98 3.23
N LYS A 18 -14.22 8.10 4.19
CA LYS A 18 -12.92 7.43 4.15
C LYS A 18 -12.95 6.12 4.92
N LYS A 19 -12.45 5.05 4.30
CA LYS A 19 -12.10 3.81 4.99
C LYS A 19 -10.59 3.60 4.95
N PHE A 20 -9.96 3.55 6.12
CA PHE A 20 -8.53 3.32 6.26
C PHE A 20 -8.19 1.84 6.38
N GLY A 21 -6.99 1.49 5.92
CA GLY A 21 -6.39 0.17 6.04
C GLY A 21 -4.86 0.29 6.07
N HIS A 22 -4.20 -0.80 6.44
CA HIS A 22 -2.75 -0.85 6.40
C HIS A 22 -2.27 -2.25 6.03
N ARG A 23 -1.03 -2.33 5.57
CA ARG A 23 -0.33 -3.59 5.36
C ARG A 23 1.13 -3.46 5.76
N ASP A 24 1.62 -4.48 6.45
CA ASP A 24 2.98 -4.52 6.97
C ASP A 24 3.89 -5.28 6.00
N PHE A 25 5.05 -4.69 5.70
CA PHE A 25 6.10 -5.25 4.84
C PHE A 25 7.45 -5.35 5.56
N SER A 26 8.25 -6.36 5.20
CA SER A 26 9.64 -6.42 5.66
C SER A 26 10.47 -5.35 4.96
N ASN A 27 11.52 -4.87 5.63
CA ASN A 27 12.47 -3.89 5.07
C ASN A 27 13.90 -4.46 5.08
N PRO A 28 14.18 -5.49 4.26
CA PRO A 28 15.45 -6.22 4.32
C PRO A 28 16.65 -5.36 3.91
N ASN A 29 16.46 -4.36 3.05
CA ASN A 29 17.53 -3.45 2.63
C ASN A 29 17.62 -2.19 3.50
N ASN A 30 16.83 -2.11 4.58
CA ASN A 30 16.85 -1.01 5.55
C ASN A 30 16.70 0.37 4.87
N LEU A 31 15.79 0.45 3.88
CA LEU A 31 15.43 1.70 3.21
C LEU A 31 14.79 2.65 4.22
N THR A 32 15.06 3.95 4.07
CA THR A 32 14.43 4.98 4.89
C THR A 32 12.96 5.18 4.50
N VAL A 33 12.16 5.68 5.44
CA VAL A 33 10.76 6.10 5.18
C VAL A 33 10.66 7.09 4.03
N GLU A 34 11.61 8.04 3.92
CA GLU A 34 11.64 9.02 2.84
C GLU A 34 11.86 8.33 1.49
N GLU A 35 12.88 7.47 1.36
CA GLU A 35 13.16 6.75 0.12
C GLU A 35 11.98 5.86 -0.31
N ILE A 36 11.34 5.19 0.64
CA ILE A 36 10.16 4.35 0.38
C ILE A 36 9.00 5.22 -0.11
N THR A 37 8.73 6.35 0.56
CA THR A 37 7.65 7.27 0.19
C THR A 37 7.82 7.81 -1.22
N GLN A 38 9.05 8.22 -1.58
CA GLN A 38 9.35 8.72 -2.93
C GLN A 38 9.13 7.64 -3.98
N ARG A 39 9.64 6.42 -3.75
CA ARG A 39 9.47 5.30 -4.69
C ARG A 39 8.01 4.88 -4.87
N ILE A 40 7.24 4.87 -3.78
CA ILE A 40 5.80 4.61 -3.83
C ILE A 40 5.12 5.69 -4.68
N ARG A 41 5.31 6.98 -4.37
CA ARG A 41 4.67 8.08 -5.12
C ARG A 41 4.98 8.05 -6.61
N GLN A 42 6.20 7.66 -7.00
CA GLN A 42 6.58 7.51 -8.40
C GLN A 42 5.91 6.32 -9.10
N ALA A 43 5.44 5.33 -8.34
CA ALA A 43 4.80 4.11 -8.83
C ALA A 43 3.27 4.16 -8.78
N LEU A 44 2.67 5.22 -8.22
CA LEU A 44 1.23 5.40 -8.11
C LEU A 44 0.67 6.12 -9.34
N ILE A 45 -0.58 5.80 -9.67
CA ILE A 45 -1.39 6.52 -10.65
C ILE A 45 -1.62 7.94 -10.11
N ASP A 46 -1.25 8.95 -10.89
CA ASP A 46 -1.28 10.36 -10.48
C ASP A 46 -0.61 10.63 -9.13
N THR A 47 0.41 9.83 -8.77
CA THR A 47 1.16 9.92 -7.51
C THR A 47 0.37 9.64 -6.23
N GLU A 48 -0.88 9.18 -6.35
CA GLU A 48 -1.82 9.06 -5.23
C GLU A 48 -2.57 7.72 -5.23
N PHE A 49 -2.87 7.15 -6.39
CA PHE A 49 -3.81 6.04 -6.52
C PHE A 49 -3.16 4.71 -6.95
N PHE A 50 -3.77 3.59 -6.57
CA PHE A 50 -3.38 2.25 -7.03
C PHE A 50 -4.58 1.29 -7.03
N TYR A 51 -4.48 0.19 -7.80
CA TYR A 51 -5.44 -0.91 -7.71
C TYR A 51 -5.02 -1.91 -6.62
N PRO A 52 -5.78 -2.04 -5.51
CA PRO A 52 -5.36 -2.87 -4.37
C PRO A 52 -5.16 -4.34 -4.75
N GLU A 53 -5.99 -4.87 -5.66
CA GLU A 53 -5.94 -6.25 -6.09
C GLU A 53 -4.67 -6.61 -6.89
N LYS A 54 -4.14 -5.67 -7.68
CA LYS A 54 -2.92 -5.88 -8.46
C LYS A 54 -1.65 -5.89 -7.61
N VAL A 55 -1.72 -5.32 -6.40
CA VAL A 55 -0.62 -5.33 -5.42
C VAL A 55 -0.83 -6.33 -4.28
N GLY A 56 -1.87 -7.16 -4.37
CA GLY A 56 -2.18 -8.20 -3.38
C GLY A 56 -2.73 -7.64 -2.06
N ILE A 57 -3.26 -6.42 -2.06
CA ILE A 57 -4.04 -5.87 -0.95
C ILE A 57 -5.49 -6.31 -1.13
N PRO A 58 -6.08 -7.05 -0.17
CA PRO A 58 -7.49 -7.41 -0.25
C PRO A 58 -8.37 -6.15 -0.23
N LYS A 59 -9.34 -6.07 -1.14
CA LYS A 59 -10.40 -5.05 -1.08
C LYS A 59 -11.13 -5.15 0.27
N PHE A 60 -11.56 -4.00 0.79
CA PHE A 60 -12.43 -3.93 1.96
C PHE A 60 -13.71 -4.75 1.74
N LEU A 61 -14.30 -5.26 2.81
CA LEU A 61 -15.43 -6.20 2.75
C LEU A 61 -16.61 -5.67 1.92
N PHE A 62 -16.90 -4.38 1.99
CA PHE A 62 -17.99 -3.75 1.25
C PHE A 62 -17.74 -3.62 -0.26
N HIS A 63 -16.47 -3.75 -0.71
CA HIS A 63 -16.08 -3.80 -2.12
C HIS A 63 -15.77 -5.21 -2.62
N ARG A 64 -15.83 -6.23 -1.77
CA ARG A 64 -15.40 -7.58 -2.17
C ARG A 64 -16.36 -8.25 -3.16
N TYR A 65 -17.60 -7.79 -3.24
CA TYR A 65 -18.68 -8.44 -3.99
C TYR A 65 -19.22 -7.63 -5.17
N GLY A 66 -18.60 -6.49 -5.50
CA GLY A 66 -18.94 -5.69 -6.69
C GLY A 66 -17.82 -5.76 -7.73
N ASP A 67 -18.18 -5.75 -9.01
CA ASP A 67 -17.26 -5.65 -10.16
C ASP A 67 -16.58 -4.27 -10.27
N ASP A 68 -16.36 -3.60 -9.14
CA ASP A 68 -15.88 -2.23 -9.11
C ASP A 68 -14.35 -2.18 -9.15
N PHE A 69 -13.83 -1.47 -10.15
CA PHE A 69 -12.42 -1.20 -10.38
C PHE A 69 -11.95 -0.04 -9.49
N SER A 70 -12.25 -0.10 -8.19
CA SER A 70 -12.00 1.02 -7.29
C SER A 70 -10.51 1.19 -6.97
N TRP A 71 -10.01 2.41 -7.16
CA TRP A 71 -8.69 2.83 -6.70
C TRP A 71 -8.66 3.07 -5.20
N TYR A 72 -7.51 2.77 -4.61
CA TYR A 72 -7.20 3.11 -3.22
C TYR A 72 -6.15 4.23 -3.24
N GLU A 73 -6.22 5.11 -2.24
CA GLU A 73 -5.31 6.24 -2.04
C GLU A 73 -4.18 5.83 -1.11
N PHE A 74 -2.95 6.17 -1.48
CA PHE A 74 -1.81 6.12 -0.57
C PHE A 74 -1.91 7.23 0.47
N GLU A 75 -1.72 6.88 1.75
CA GLU A 75 -1.73 7.84 2.83
C GLU A 75 -0.32 8.14 3.35
N SER A 76 0.39 7.11 3.84
CA SER A 76 1.70 7.27 4.46
C SER A 76 2.42 5.93 4.64
N VAL A 77 3.68 5.99 5.04
CA VAL A 77 4.41 4.82 5.56
C VAL A 77 5.06 5.17 6.91
N GLU A 78 5.21 4.17 7.77
CA GLU A 78 5.92 4.30 9.05
C GLU A 78 6.82 3.09 9.33
N GLU A 79 7.91 3.30 10.09
CA GLU A 79 8.73 2.21 10.59
C GLU A 79 8.03 1.49 11.74
N ILE A 80 8.08 0.16 11.72
CA ILE A 80 7.52 -0.68 12.78
C ILE A 80 8.52 -1.75 13.22
N GLN A 81 8.31 -2.28 14.42
CA GLN A 81 8.97 -3.51 14.85
C GLN A 81 8.05 -4.69 14.53
N THR A 82 8.56 -5.69 13.84
CA THR A 82 7.78 -6.85 13.40
C THR A 82 8.58 -8.14 13.56
N HIS A 83 7.87 -9.26 13.60
CA HIS A 83 8.48 -10.56 13.87
C HIS A 83 8.74 -11.37 12.61
N TYR A 84 7.83 -11.40 11.63
CA TYR A 84 8.05 -12.04 10.32
C TYR A 84 7.04 -11.49 9.31
N LEU A 85 7.49 -11.02 8.15
CA LEU A 85 6.62 -10.57 7.07
C LEU A 85 7.03 -11.29 5.79
N HIS A 86 6.04 -11.83 5.07
CA HIS A 86 6.26 -12.65 3.89
C HIS A 86 6.69 -11.86 2.66
N GLU A 87 6.32 -10.58 2.59
CA GLU A 87 6.61 -9.71 1.46
C GLU A 87 7.50 -8.54 1.89
N SER A 88 8.45 -8.17 1.05
CA SER A 88 9.29 -6.99 1.27
C SER A 88 8.66 -5.74 0.66
N ILE A 89 9.00 -4.58 1.22
CA ILE A 89 8.52 -3.29 0.74
C ILE A 89 8.92 -3.06 -0.73
N GLU A 90 10.09 -3.54 -1.14
CA GLU A 90 10.55 -3.47 -2.53
C GLU A 90 9.75 -4.38 -3.45
N GLY A 91 9.41 -5.59 -3.00
CA GLY A 91 8.53 -6.50 -3.74
C GLY A 91 7.14 -5.90 -3.95
N PHE A 92 6.63 -5.20 -2.96
CA PHE A 92 5.38 -4.44 -3.05
C PHE A 92 5.49 -3.25 -4.03
N ILE A 93 6.53 -2.42 -3.92
CA ILE A 93 6.79 -1.30 -4.84
C ILE A 93 6.91 -1.80 -6.29
N ALA A 94 7.56 -2.94 -6.52
CA ALA A 94 7.66 -3.53 -7.84
C ALA A 94 6.31 -3.97 -8.44
N LYS A 95 5.31 -4.26 -7.60
CA LYS A 95 3.94 -4.52 -8.07
C LYS A 95 3.21 -3.23 -8.43
N LEU A 96 3.40 -2.15 -7.66
CA LEU A 96 2.84 -0.83 -7.98
C LEU A 96 3.33 -0.34 -9.36
N LEU A 97 4.63 -0.49 -9.64
CA LEU A 97 5.24 -0.10 -10.93
C LEU A 97 4.70 -0.87 -12.15
N ARG A 98 4.07 -2.03 -11.96
CA ARG A 98 3.48 -2.83 -13.05
C ARG A 98 2.03 -2.45 -13.31
N ASP A 99 1.45 -1.63 -12.46
CA ASP A 99 0.05 -1.23 -12.46
C ASP A 99 -0.18 0.20 -12.97
N GLY A 100 0.71 1.14 -12.61
CA GLY A 100 0.74 2.51 -13.12
C GLY A 100 1.27 2.61 -14.55
#